data_AF-S3NK41-F1
#
_entry.id   AF-S3NK41-F1
#
_cell.length_a   1.000
_cell.length_b   1.000
_cell.length_c   1.000
_cell.angle_alpha   90.00
_cell.angle_beta   90.00
_cell.angle_gamma   90.00
#
_symmetry.space_group_name_H-M   'P 1'
#
loop_
_entity.id
_entity.type
_entity.pdbx_description
1 polymer ?
#
loop_
_entity_poly.entity_id
_entity_poly.type
_entity_poly.pdbx_seq_one_letter_code
_entity_poly.pdbx_strand_id
1 'polypeptide(L)'
;MKKSIVLFLCMFLISGCNNAQEQITKETLKNDLHEATVAKIQRDSMDIESSRRLYAVAYQENGHSKFNDELFIYTLQKMSMLWATYQIMELNFEQDIKETKMLTPLGVDGLCIMNKFLKKYKNNVDPKFNDIIKDDFDRAMHYQPLYEQRLSNISDPLSENLCQSLK
;
A
#
# COMPACT_ATOMS: atom_id res chain seq x y z
N MET A 1 -1.92 49.16 -42.23
CA MET A 1 -3.11 48.34 -41.88
C MET A 1 -2.71 46.87 -41.79
N LYS A 2 -2.23 46.40 -40.63
CA LYS A 2 -1.70 45.03 -40.42
C LYS A 2 -2.14 44.46 -39.06
N LYS A 3 -3.43 44.56 -38.72
CA LYS A 3 -3.96 44.03 -37.45
C LYS A 3 -5.19 43.12 -37.57
N SER A 4 -5.68 42.83 -38.79
CA SER A 4 -6.95 42.10 -38.96
C SER A 4 -6.83 40.64 -39.41
N ILE A 5 -5.63 40.07 -39.51
CA ILE A 5 -5.46 38.67 -39.97
C ILE A 5 -5.35 37.67 -38.80
N VAL A 6 -5.06 38.13 -37.58
CA VAL A 6 -4.84 37.24 -36.42
C VAL A 6 -6.15 36.70 -35.82
N LEU A 7 -7.29 37.33 -36.06
CA LEU A 7 -8.55 36.92 -35.42
C LEU A 7 -9.26 35.73 -36.12
N PHE A 8 -8.85 35.35 -37.32
CA PHE A 8 -9.52 34.29 -38.09
C PHE A 8 -8.96 32.88 -37.83
N LEU A 9 -7.75 32.77 -37.27
CA LEU A 9 -7.11 31.48 -36.98
C LEU A 9 -7.54 30.85 -35.64
N CYS A 10 -8.16 31.61 -34.74
CA CYS A 10 -8.63 31.09 -33.44
C CYS A 10 -10.01 30.40 -33.52
N MET A 11 -10.76 30.56 -34.61
CA MET A 11 -12.11 29.97 -34.71
C MET A 11 -12.12 28.50 -35.13
N PHE A 12 -11.00 27.96 -35.65
CA PHE A 12 -10.91 26.55 -36.04
C PHE A 12 -10.50 25.60 -34.90
N LEU A 13 -10.14 26.12 -33.72
CA LEU A 13 -9.75 25.29 -32.57
C LEU A 13 -10.92 24.95 -31.64
N ILE A 14 -12.13 25.46 -31.89
CA ILE A 14 -13.29 25.26 -31.00
C ILE A 14 -14.27 24.20 -31.56
N SER A 15 -14.00 23.64 -32.74
CA SER A 15 -14.86 22.62 -33.37
C SER A 15 -14.54 21.17 -32.96
N GLY A 16 -13.59 20.95 -32.04
CA GLY A 16 -13.06 19.63 -31.70
C GLY A 16 -13.68 18.92 -30.49
N CYS A 17 -14.57 19.57 -29.72
CA CYS A 17 -15.14 18.99 -28.50
C CYS A 17 -16.66 18.87 -28.60
N ASN A 18 -17.19 18.15 -29.60
CA ASN A 18 -18.63 17.88 -29.64
C ASN A 18 -19.00 16.42 -29.95
N ASN A 19 -18.04 15.50 -30.02
CA ASN A 19 -18.30 14.07 -30.28
C ASN A 19 -17.38 13.19 -29.42
N ALA A 20 -17.70 13.05 -28.14
CA ALA A 20 -17.29 11.90 -27.31
C ALA A 20 -18.10 11.88 -26.01
N GLN A 21 -19.42 11.94 -26.09
CA GLN A 21 -20.23 11.48 -24.95
C GLN A 21 -20.33 9.97 -25.09
N GLU A 22 -19.22 9.29 -24.77
CA GLU A 22 -19.20 7.84 -24.60
C GLU A 22 -20.28 7.51 -23.56
N GLN A 23 -21.28 6.70 -23.95
CA GLN A 23 -22.20 6.15 -22.97
C GLN A 23 -21.40 5.20 -22.09
N ILE A 24 -20.93 5.70 -20.94
CA ILE A 24 -20.26 4.90 -19.93
C ILE A 24 -21.24 3.78 -19.54
N THR A 25 -20.92 2.57 -19.97
CA THR A 25 -21.72 1.40 -19.60
C THR A 25 -21.42 1.02 -18.15
N LYS A 26 -22.35 0.32 -17.50
CA LYS A 26 -22.10 -0.24 -16.16
C LYS A 26 -20.86 -1.17 -16.16
N GLU A 27 -20.58 -1.81 -17.28
CA GLU A 27 -19.43 -2.71 -17.45
C GLU A 27 -18.12 -1.92 -17.55
N THR A 28 -18.09 -0.85 -18.35
CA THR A 28 -16.95 0.08 -18.42
C THR A 28 -16.63 0.65 -17.04
N LEU A 29 -17.65 1.16 -16.32
CA LEU A 29 -17.46 1.69 -14.97
C LEU A 29 -16.90 0.65 -13.98
N LYS A 30 -17.36 -0.59 -14.08
CA LYS A 30 -16.87 -1.69 -13.23
C LYS A 30 -15.41 -2.01 -13.54
N ASN A 31 -15.03 -2.02 -14.81
CA ASN A 31 -13.64 -2.28 -15.22
C ASN A 31 -12.72 -1.15 -14.78
N ASP A 32 -13.11 0.11 -14.99
CA ASP A 32 -12.32 1.29 -14.56
C ASP A 32 -12.10 1.29 -13.04
N LEU A 33 -13.15 0.95 -12.27
CA LEU A 33 -13.04 0.83 -10.81
C LEU A 33 -12.10 -0.30 -10.40
N HIS A 34 -12.15 -1.44 -11.09
CA HIS A 34 -11.24 -2.55 -10.86
C HIS A 34 -9.79 -2.17 -11.15
N GLU A 35 -9.51 -1.56 -12.29
CA GLU A 35 -8.16 -1.11 -12.67
C GLU A 35 -7.61 -0.06 -11.70
N ALA A 36 -8.42 0.94 -11.34
CA ALA A 36 -8.05 1.96 -10.35
C ALA A 36 -7.72 1.34 -8.98
N THR A 37 -8.43 0.29 -8.59
CA THR A 37 -8.17 -0.46 -7.37
C THR A 37 -6.86 -1.22 -7.44
N VAL A 38 -6.63 -1.99 -8.51
CA VAL A 38 -5.38 -2.74 -8.71
C VAL A 38 -4.20 -1.78 -8.66
N ALA A 39 -4.30 -0.64 -9.35
CA ALA A 39 -3.30 0.41 -9.33
C ALA A 39 -3.07 1.00 -7.92
N LYS A 40 -4.14 1.14 -7.12
CA LYS A 40 -4.02 1.56 -5.72
C LYS A 40 -3.26 0.53 -4.88
N ILE A 41 -3.61 -0.75 -4.98
CA ILE A 41 -2.93 -1.83 -4.24
C ILE A 41 -1.44 -1.88 -4.61
N GLN A 42 -1.12 -1.78 -5.89
CA GLN A 42 0.26 -1.74 -6.37
C GLN A 42 1.01 -0.52 -5.85
N ARG A 43 0.37 0.66 -5.83
CA ARG A 43 0.96 1.88 -5.24
C ARG A 43 1.23 1.70 -3.75
N ASP A 44 0.27 1.17 -3.00
CA ASP A 44 0.44 0.90 -1.58
C ASP A 44 1.57 -0.12 -1.35
N SER A 45 1.68 -1.15 -2.19
CA SER A 45 2.79 -2.11 -2.17
C SER A 45 4.14 -1.44 -2.39
N MET A 46 4.25 -0.55 -3.37
CA MET A 46 5.49 0.20 -3.65
C MET A 46 5.84 1.16 -2.50
N ASP A 47 4.84 1.81 -1.90
CA ASP A 47 5.03 2.67 -0.75
C ASP A 47 5.50 1.87 0.48
N ILE A 48 4.95 0.67 0.70
CA ILE A 48 5.44 -0.27 1.72
C ILE A 48 6.89 -0.67 1.45
N GLU A 49 7.18 -1.12 0.22
CA GLU A 49 8.50 -1.51 -0.24
C GLU A 49 9.54 -0.40 -0.01
N SER A 50 9.22 0.84 -0.38
CA SER A 50 10.16 1.96 -0.23
C SER A 50 10.43 2.30 1.25
N SER A 51 9.44 2.08 2.12
CA SER A 51 9.56 2.34 3.56
C SER A 51 10.23 1.20 4.35
N ARG A 52 10.51 0.03 3.75
CA ARG A 52 11.01 -1.17 4.45
C ARG A 52 12.25 -0.92 5.32
N ARG A 53 13.20 -0.11 4.81
CA ARG A 53 14.44 0.21 5.53
C ARG A 53 14.20 1.10 6.74
N LEU A 54 13.24 2.03 6.68
CA LEU A 54 12.86 2.86 7.82
C LEU A 54 12.39 1.98 8.98
N TYR A 55 11.50 1.02 8.70
CA TYR A 55 11.00 0.09 9.71
C TYR A 55 12.08 -0.87 10.22
N ALA A 56 13.00 -1.32 9.37
CA ALA A 56 14.12 -2.13 9.80
C ALA A 56 15.06 -1.37 10.77
N VAL A 57 15.29 -0.08 10.52
CA VAL A 57 16.06 0.79 11.43
C VAL A 57 15.29 1.03 12.73
N ALA A 58 14.01 1.40 12.64
CA ALA A 58 13.16 1.59 13.81
C ALA A 58 13.07 0.30 14.66
N TYR A 59 13.04 -0.87 14.03
CA TYR A 59 13.10 -2.16 14.73
C TYR A 59 14.37 -2.33 15.57
N GLN A 60 15.49 -1.74 15.19
CA GLN A 60 16.75 -1.86 15.92
C GLN A 60 16.85 -0.89 17.10
N GLU A 61 16.04 0.18 17.13
CA GLU A 61 16.02 1.09 18.25
C GLU A 61 15.50 0.41 19.53
N ASN A 62 16.05 0.83 20.68
CA ASN A 62 15.61 0.36 21.98
C ASN A 62 15.02 1.54 22.76
N GLY A 63 13.95 1.27 23.50
CA GLY A 63 13.27 2.26 24.32
C GLY A 63 12.07 2.91 23.65
N HIS A 64 11.35 3.69 24.45
CA HIS A 64 10.14 4.41 24.05
C HIS A 64 10.51 5.79 23.48
N SER A 65 9.94 6.14 22.34
CA SER A 65 10.04 7.48 21.75
C SER A 65 8.70 7.86 21.14
N LYS A 66 8.35 9.16 21.20
CA LYS A 66 7.14 9.66 20.55
C LYS A 66 7.10 9.37 19.05
N PHE A 67 8.28 9.30 18.41
CA PHE A 67 8.39 8.91 17.02
C PHE A 67 7.94 7.47 16.80
N ASN A 68 8.37 6.54 17.66
CA ASN A 68 7.98 5.14 17.54
C ASN A 68 6.49 4.93 17.86
N ASP A 69 5.88 5.74 18.73
CA ASP A 69 4.43 5.72 18.95
C ASP A 69 3.66 6.12 17.68
N GLU A 70 4.02 7.25 17.08
CA GLU A 70 3.38 7.73 15.86
C GLU A 70 3.62 6.77 14.68
N LEU A 71 4.84 6.21 14.58
CA LEU A 71 5.17 5.22 13.56
C LEU A 71 4.34 3.94 13.74
N PHE A 72 4.10 3.52 14.98
CA PHE A 72 3.26 2.37 15.30
C PHE A 72 1.80 2.59 14.90
N ILE A 73 1.22 3.75 15.26
CA ILE A 73 -0.15 4.12 14.88
C ILE A 73 -0.27 4.21 13.35
N TYR A 74 0.67 4.91 12.71
CA TYR A 74 0.71 5.09 11.27
C TYR A 74 0.79 3.74 10.54
N THR A 75 1.58 2.79 11.05
CA THR A 75 1.69 1.44 10.49
C THR A 75 0.36 0.71 10.50
N LEU A 76 -0.34 0.71 11.64
CA LEU A 76 -1.64 0.04 11.76
C LEU A 76 -2.68 0.66 10.84
N GLN A 77 -2.73 1.99 10.76
CA GLN A 77 -3.62 2.70 9.82
C GLN A 77 -3.32 2.34 8.36
N LYS A 78 -2.03 2.31 7.98
CA LYS A 78 -1.60 1.96 6.62
C LYS A 78 -2.01 0.54 6.26
N MET A 79 -1.82 -0.42 7.16
CA MET A 79 -2.23 -1.81 6.94
C MET A 79 -3.76 -1.96 6.91
N SER A 80 -4.47 -1.26 7.80
CA SER A 80 -5.93 -1.23 7.85
C SER A 80 -6.53 -0.73 6.53
N MET A 81 -5.99 0.37 5.98
CA MET A 81 -6.40 0.89 4.68
C MET A 81 -6.12 -0.07 3.52
N LEU A 82 -4.98 -0.77 3.55
CA LEU A 82 -4.67 -1.80 2.56
C LEU A 82 -5.72 -2.91 2.62
N TRP A 83 -5.96 -3.46 3.81
CA TRP A 83 -6.94 -4.52 3.98
C TRP A 83 -8.37 -4.12 3.63
N ALA A 84 -8.78 -2.88 3.96
CA ALA A 84 -10.07 -2.33 3.58
C ALA A 84 -10.20 -2.25 2.06
N THR A 85 -9.12 -1.91 1.34
CA THR A 85 -9.09 -1.90 -0.13
C THR A 85 -9.38 -3.30 -0.69
N TYR A 86 -8.79 -4.34 -0.11
CA TYR A 86 -9.09 -5.73 -0.49
C TYR A 86 -10.54 -6.12 -0.18
N GLN A 87 -11.04 -5.75 1.00
CA GLN A 87 -12.40 -6.08 1.43
C GLN A 87 -13.48 -5.44 0.57
N ILE A 88 -13.37 -4.14 0.30
CA ILE A 88 -14.33 -3.38 -0.53
C ILE A 88 -14.45 -3.98 -1.93
N MET A 89 -13.36 -4.56 -2.42
CA MET A 89 -13.26 -5.06 -3.79
C MET A 89 -13.39 -6.57 -3.87
N GLU A 90 -13.75 -7.22 -2.75
CA GLU A 90 -13.91 -8.66 -2.61
C GLU A 90 -12.67 -9.46 -3.10
N LEU A 91 -11.49 -8.85 -2.96
CA LEU A 91 -10.21 -9.44 -3.34
C LEU A 91 -9.65 -10.28 -2.18
N ASN A 92 -9.01 -11.40 -2.50
CA ASN A 92 -8.43 -12.28 -1.49
C ASN A 92 -6.98 -11.86 -1.15
N PHE A 93 -6.83 -11.18 -0.01
CA PHE A 93 -5.54 -10.71 0.49
C PHE A 93 -4.55 -11.86 0.76
N GLU A 94 -5.00 -12.96 1.38
CA GLU A 94 -4.13 -14.12 1.65
C GLU A 94 -3.62 -14.78 0.37
N GLN A 95 -4.49 -14.86 -0.65
CA GLN A 95 -4.10 -15.41 -1.93
C GLN A 95 -3.07 -14.52 -2.62
N ASP A 96 -3.25 -13.19 -2.54
CA ASP A 96 -2.30 -12.27 -3.15
C ASP A 96 -0.92 -12.31 -2.46
N ILE A 97 -0.86 -12.53 -1.13
CA ILE A 97 0.42 -12.78 -0.45
C ILE A 97 1.11 -14.03 -1.03
N LYS A 98 0.36 -15.13 -1.17
CA LYS A 98 0.89 -16.43 -1.60
C LYS A 98 1.39 -16.39 -3.05
N GLU A 99 0.66 -15.71 -3.93
CA GLU A 99 0.93 -15.68 -5.36
C GLU A 99 1.72 -14.45 -5.82
N THR A 100 1.67 -13.36 -5.05
CA THR A 100 2.36 -12.08 -5.33
C THR A 100 1.90 -11.48 -6.66
N LYS A 101 0.57 -11.33 -6.85
CA LYS A 101 -0.01 -10.79 -8.08
C LYS A 101 -0.02 -9.26 -8.07
N MET A 102 -0.54 -8.66 -7.00
CA MET A 102 -0.67 -7.20 -6.87
C MET A 102 0.32 -6.63 -5.86
N LEU A 103 0.55 -7.32 -4.74
CA LEU A 103 1.69 -7.09 -3.86
C LEU A 103 2.97 -7.52 -4.56
N THR A 104 4.03 -6.71 -4.46
CA THR A 104 5.38 -7.07 -4.90
C THR A 104 6.06 -7.96 -3.84
N PRO A 105 7.07 -8.79 -4.21
CA PRO A 105 7.86 -9.53 -3.22
C PRO A 105 8.41 -8.65 -2.11
N LEU A 106 8.91 -7.46 -2.48
CA LEU A 106 9.48 -6.51 -1.54
C LEU A 106 8.41 -5.75 -0.73
N GLY A 107 7.20 -5.60 -1.28
CA GLY A 107 6.03 -5.17 -0.52
C GLY A 107 5.66 -6.18 0.56
N VAL A 108 5.71 -7.48 0.25
CA VAL A 108 5.52 -8.55 1.25
C VAL A 108 6.63 -8.53 2.31
N ASP A 109 7.89 -8.31 1.92
CA ASP A 109 9.00 -8.10 2.87
C ASP A 109 8.77 -6.88 3.78
N GLY A 110 8.31 -5.76 3.22
CA GLY A 110 7.97 -4.56 3.98
C GLY A 110 6.83 -4.79 4.99
N LEU A 111 5.76 -5.48 4.60
CA LEU A 111 4.66 -5.87 5.51
C LEU A 111 5.16 -6.76 6.64
N CYS A 112 6.05 -7.71 6.33
CA CYS A 112 6.68 -8.59 7.31
C CYS A 112 7.53 -7.81 8.34
N ILE A 113 8.30 -6.82 7.89
CA ILE A 113 9.12 -5.96 8.76
C ILE A 113 8.24 -5.06 9.62
N MET A 114 7.21 -4.44 9.04
CA MET A 114 6.23 -3.62 9.75
C MET A 114 5.57 -4.42 10.88
N ASN A 115 5.14 -5.65 10.62
CA ASN A 115 4.61 -6.54 11.64
C ASN A 115 5.60 -6.83 12.76
N LYS A 116 6.87 -7.13 12.44
CA LYS A 116 7.89 -7.35 13.46
C LYS A 116 8.09 -6.09 14.31
N PHE A 117 8.12 -4.92 13.70
CA PHE A 117 8.14 -3.63 14.39
C PHE A 117 6.94 -3.49 15.34
N LEU A 118 5.72 -3.71 14.87
CA LEU A 118 4.52 -3.69 15.72
C LEU A 118 4.67 -4.65 16.90
N LYS A 119 5.08 -5.90 16.66
CA LYS A 119 5.25 -6.89 17.71
C LYS A 119 6.26 -6.46 18.78
N LYS A 120 7.40 -5.89 18.36
CA LYS A 120 8.44 -5.40 19.29
C LYS A 120 7.93 -4.24 20.13
N TYR A 121 7.17 -3.33 19.52
CA TYR A 121 6.76 -2.06 20.15
C TYR A 121 5.44 -2.11 20.90
N LYS A 122 4.61 -3.15 20.74
CA LYS A 122 3.29 -3.28 21.39
C LYS A 122 3.28 -2.90 22.88
N ASN A 123 4.28 -3.31 23.64
CA ASN A 123 4.33 -3.09 25.09
C ASN A 123 4.89 -1.71 25.48
N ASN A 124 5.47 -0.97 24.53
CA ASN A 124 6.08 0.33 24.76
C ASN A 124 5.16 1.48 24.34
N VAL A 125 4.16 1.24 23.49
CA VAL A 125 3.24 2.26 22.99
C VAL A 125 2.28 2.72 24.09
N ASP A 126 1.83 3.99 24.03
CA ASP A 126 0.88 4.55 25.00
C ASP A 126 -0.36 3.62 25.14
N PRO A 127 -0.65 3.12 26.36
CA PRO A 127 -1.72 2.16 26.60
C PRO A 127 -3.11 2.66 26.20
N LYS A 128 -3.31 3.97 26.02
CA LYS A 128 -4.56 4.53 25.51
C LYS A 128 -4.93 4.05 24.11
N PHE A 129 -3.95 3.57 23.34
CA PHE A 129 -4.19 3.08 21.99
C PHE A 129 -4.58 1.60 21.94
N ASN A 130 -4.39 0.84 23.02
CA ASN A 130 -4.53 -0.63 23.00
C ASN A 130 -5.89 -1.13 22.51
N ASP A 131 -7.00 -0.53 22.95
CA ASP A 131 -8.33 -1.04 22.58
C ASP A 131 -8.77 -0.62 21.17
N ILE A 132 -8.33 0.55 20.70
CA ILE A 132 -8.72 1.09 19.38
C ILE A 132 -8.05 0.31 18.25
N ILE A 133 -6.85 -0.20 18.48
CA ILE A 133 -6.00 -0.79 17.44
C ILE A 133 -5.84 -2.30 17.58
N LYS A 134 -6.47 -2.92 18.59
CA LYS A 134 -6.29 -4.33 18.93
C LYS A 134 -6.58 -5.24 17.75
N ASP A 135 -7.69 -5.00 17.06
CA ASP A 135 -8.14 -5.86 15.97
C ASP A 135 -7.20 -5.77 14.76
N ASP A 136 -6.74 -4.57 14.43
CA ASP A 136 -5.75 -4.37 13.36
C ASP A 136 -4.39 -4.99 13.74
N PHE A 137 -3.98 -4.89 15.01
CA PHE A 137 -2.77 -5.56 15.49
C PHE A 137 -2.89 -7.08 15.42
N ASP A 138 -4.00 -7.65 15.89
CA ASP A 138 -4.20 -9.10 15.89
C ASP A 138 -4.27 -9.63 14.45
N ARG A 139 -4.90 -8.88 13.55
CA ARG A 139 -4.92 -9.16 12.11
C ARG A 139 -3.52 -9.07 11.48
N ALA A 140 -2.72 -8.08 11.86
CA ALA A 140 -1.33 -7.99 11.44
C ALA A 140 -0.57 -9.26 11.85
N MET A 141 -0.69 -9.68 13.11
CA MET A 141 -0.03 -10.87 13.63
C MET A 141 -0.51 -12.17 12.96
N HIS A 142 -1.79 -12.26 12.60
CA HIS A 142 -2.34 -13.39 11.84
C HIS A 142 -1.64 -13.59 10.49
N TYR A 143 -1.31 -12.50 9.78
CA TYR A 143 -0.63 -12.59 8.48
C TYR A 143 0.89 -12.79 8.58
N GLN A 144 1.52 -12.61 9.75
CA GLN A 144 2.98 -12.72 9.90
C GLN A 144 3.55 -14.05 9.39
N PRO A 145 3.01 -15.23 9.76
CA PRO A 145 3.55 -16.51 9.28
C PRO A 145 3.41 -16.67 7.76
N LEU A 146 2.37 -16.10 7.15
CA LEU A 146 2.17 -16.15 5.70
C LEU A 146 3.22 -15.33 4.96
N TYR A 147 3.57 -14.14 5.47
CA TYR A 147 4.65 -13.34 4.89
C TYR A 147 5.99 -14.07 4.99
N GLU A 148 6.33 -14.59 6.17
CA GLU A 148 7.60 -15.31 6.39
C GLU A 148 7.71 -16.56 5.52
N GLN A 149 6.64 -17.35 5.44
CA GLN A 149 6.57 -18.51 4.55
C GLN A 149 6.77 -18.11 3.09
N ARG A 150 6.08 -17.06 2.63
CA ARG A 150 6.20 -16.60 1.25
C ARG A 150 7.64 -16.19 0.93
N LEU A 151 8.27 -15.38 1.78
CA LEU A 151 9.64 -14.89 1.58
C LEU A 151 10.66 -16.02 1.61
N SER A 152 10.44 -17.06 2.41
CA SER A 152 11.31 -18.25 2.43
C SER A 152 11.29 -19.04 1.12
N ASN A 153 10.23 -18.90 0.32
CA ASN A 153 10.06 -19.59 -0.96
C ASN A 153 10.50 -18.74 -2.17
N ILE A 154 10.92 -17.49 -1.95
CA ILE A 154 11.42 -16.60 -3.01
C ILE A 154 12.95 -16.69 -3.03
N SER A 155 13.53 -16.98 -4.19
CA SER A 155 14.98 -16.88 -4.38
C SER A 155 15.40 -15.42 -4.21
N ASP A 156 16.25 -15.15 -3.23
CA ASP A 156 16.77 -13.82 -2.94
C ASP A 156 18.30 -13.78 -3.13
N PRO A 157 18.76 -13.78 -4.39
CA PRO A 157 20.19 -13.79 -4.70
C PRO A 157 20.90 -12.50 -4.28
N LEU A 158 20.14 -11.42 -4.01
CA LEU A 158 20.67 -10.11 -3.64
C LEU A 158 20.53 -9.79 -2.14
N SER A 159 19.98 -10.72 -1.34
CA SER A 159 19.73 -10.53 0.11
C SER A 159 18.92 -9.28 0.41
N GLU A 160 17.91 -9.01 -0.41
CA GLU A 160 17.01 -7.87 -0.27
C GLU A 160 15.87 -8.10 0.72
N ASN A 161 15.61 -9.35 1.13
CA ASN A 161 14.60 -9.73 2.10
C ASN A 161 15.08 -9.43 3.53
N LEU A 162 14.81 -8.22 4.00
CA LEU A 162 15.28 -7.78 5.32
C LEU A 162 14.49 -8.43 6.45
N CYS A 163 13.23 -8.85 6.23
CA CYS A 163 12.39 -9.38 7.31
C CYS A 163 13.03 -10.58 8.02
N GLN A 164 13.67 -11.49 7.28
CA GLN A 164 14.28 -12.68 7.85
C GLN A 164 15.48 -12.37 8.75
N SER A 165 16.12 -11.21 8.55
CA SER A 165 17.24 -10.75 9.38
C SER A 165 16.81 -10.19 10.75
N LEU A 166 15.54 -9.79 10.88
CA LEU A 166 14.99 -9.22 12.11
C LEU A 166 14.48 -10.34 13.01
N LYS A 167 15.06 -10.49 14.20
CA LYS A 167 14.72 -11.55 15.17
C LYS A 167 13.78 -11.05 16.25
#